data_AF-A0A844IL83-F1
#
_entry.id   AF-A0A844IL83-F1
#
_cell.length_a   1.000
_cell.length_b   1.000
_cell.length_c   1.000
_cell.angle_alpha   90.00
_cell.angle_beta   90.00
_cell.angle_gamma   90.00
#
_symmetry.space_group_name_H-M   'P 1'
#
loop_
_entity.id
_entity.type
_entity.pdbx_description
1 polymer ?
#
loop_
_entity_poly.entity_id
_entity_poly.type
_entity_poly.pdbx_seq_one_letter_code
_entity_poly.pdbx_strand_id
1 'polypeptide(L)'
;MPEGNLTYKRGEIRWVNLDPTVGAEAQKIRACLIVQNDIMNQYGLLTIVMPFRPGSKQAPYIVNIKATATNGLDKDRFIDVAQ
;
A
#
# COMPACT_ATOMS: atom_id res chain seq x y z
N MET A 1 -2.55 17.13 10.52
CA MET A 1 -3.83 16.66 9.95
C MET A 1 -4.95 17.37 10.69
N PRO A 2 -6.04 17.78 10.05
CA PRO A 2 -7.15 18.39 10.77
C PRO A 2 -7.73 17.34 11.73
N GLU A 3 -7.87 17.70 13.00
CA GLU A 3 -8.61 16.95 14.04
C GLU A 3 -7.99 15.64 14.59
N GLY A 4 -6.78 15.25 14.19
CA GLY A 4 -6.04 14.18 14.86
C GLY A 4 -6.54 12.75 14.63
N ASN A 5 -7.57 12.56 13.79
CA ASN A 5 -8.04 11.24 13.38
C ASN A 5 -7.46 10.85 12.01
N LEU A 6 -6.75 9.72 11.96
CA LEU A 6 -6.21 9.12 10.75
C LEU A 6 -7.28 8.23 10.09
N THR A 7 -8.17 8.80 9.27
CA THR A 7 -9.16 7.99 8.55
C THR A 7 -8.62 7.64 7.15
N TYR A 8 -8.02 6.46 7.01
CA TYR A 8 -7.69 5.87 5.71
C TYR A 8 -8.71 4.79 5.35
N LYS A 9 -9.03 4.65 4.05
CA LYS A 9 -10.04 3.70 3.56
C LYS A 9 -9.41 2.56 2.76
N ARG A 10 -10.06 1.40 2.80
CA ARG A 10 -9.71 0.24 1.99
C ARG A 10 -9.71 0.62 0.52
N GLY A 11 -8.64 0.27 -0.19
CA GLY A 11 -8.45 0.62 -1.60
C GLY A 11 -7.68 1.92 -1.84
N GLU A 12 -7.42 2.73 -0.81
CA GLU A 12 -6.56 3.90 -0.96
C GLU A 12 -5.08 3.51 -1.13
N ILE A 13 -4.35 4.33 -1.86
CA ILE A 13 -2.89 4.22 -2.00
C ILE A 13 -2.24 5.31 -1.16
N ARG A 14 -1.33 4.92 -0.27
CA ARG A 14 -0.58 5.84 0.61
C ARG A 14 0.91 5.54 0.54
N TRP A 15 1.75 6.57 0.64
CA TRP A 15 3.19 6.38 0.81
C TRP A 15 3.51 6.14 2.28
N VAL A 16 4.05 4.97 2.60
CA VAL A 16 4.29 4.49 3.97
C VAL A 16 5.78 4.26 4.14
N ASN A 17 6.34 4.71 5.27
CA ASN A 17 7.70 4.35 5.67
C ASN A 17 7.69 2.95 6.28
N LEU A 18 8.38 2.00 5.65
CA LEU A 18 8.43 0.60 6.11
C LEU A 18 9.71 0.27 6.86
N ASP A 19 10.64 1.22 7.04
CA ASP A 19 11.85 0.98 7.81
C ASP A 19 11.60 1.11 9.33
N PRO A 20 12.30 0.32 10.16
CA PRO A 20 13.32 -0.68 9.81
C PRO A 20 12.72 -2.01 9.33
N THR A 21 13.51 -2.79 8.59
CA THR A 21 13.12 -4.09 8.04
C THR A 21 14.17 -5.17 8.27
N VAL A 22 13.76 -6.43 8.23
CA VAL A 22 14.62 -7.60 8.36
C VAL A 22 14.51 -8.50 7.13
N GLY A 23 15.66 -8.91 6.57
CA GLY A 23 15.72 -9.88 5.48
C GLY A 23 15.03 -9.40 4.20
N ALA A 24 13.97 -10.11 3.78
CA ALA A 24 13.27 -9.90 2.51
C ALA A 24 11.99 -9.04 2.64
N GLU A 25 11.76 -8.42 3.80
CA GLU A 25 10.67 -7.49 4.03
C GLU A 25 10.74 -6.28 3.07
N ALA A 26 9.58 -5.69 2.77
CA ALA A 26 9.52 -4.51 1.92
C ALA A 26 10.07 -3.28 2.67
N GLN A 27 11.16 -2.70 2.15
CA GLN A 27 11.94 -1.65 2.85
C GLN A 27 11.70 -0.24 2.29
N LYS A 28 12.10 0.80 3.01
CA LYS A 28 12.02 2.23 2.64
C LYS A 28 10.59 2.77 2.56
N ILE A 29 10.48 4.04 2.17
CA ILE A 29 9.19 4.66 1.84
C ILE A 29 8.66 4.08 0.52
N ARG A 30 7.46 3.49 0.57
CA ARG A 30 6.80 2.89 -0.60
C ARG A 30 5.33 3.27 -0.66
N ALA A 31 4.82 3.42 -1.88
CA ALA A 31 3.39 3.34 -2.12
C ALA A 31 2.89 1.97 -1.61
N CYS A 32 1.79 1.98 -0.87
CA CYS A 32 1.12 0.80 -0.34
C CYS A 32 -0.39 0.92 -0.51
N LEU A 33 -1.07 -0.19 -0.77
CA LEU A 33 -2.52 -0.30 -0.84
C LEU A 33 -3.07 -0.60 0.56
N ILE A 34 -4.04 0.18 1.04
CA ILE A 34 -4.76 -0.14 2.28
C ILE A 34 -5.71 -1.33 2.01
N VAL A 35 -5.52 -2.43 2.72
CA VAL A 35 -6.34 -3.65 2.55
C VAL A 35 -7.23 -3.97 3.75
N GLN A 36 -6.96 -3.37 4.91
CA GLN A 36 -7.83 -3.48 6.09
C GLN A 36 -9.20 -2.85 5.83
N ASN A 37 -10.24 -3.41 6.46
CA ASN A 37 -11.61 -2.92 6.35
C ASN A 37 -11.77 -1.53 7.01
N ASP A 38 -12.74 -0.76 6.51
CA ASP A 38 -12.95 0.64 6.93
C ASP A 38 -13.35 0.79 8.39
N ILE A 39 -14.10 -0.17 8.95
CA ILE A 39 -14.50 -0.13 10.37
C ILE A 39 -13.24 -0.17 11.25
N MET A 40 -12.31 -1.09 10.97
CA MET A 40 -11.07 -1.18 11.74
C MET A 40 -10.14 0.00 11.49
N ASN A 41 -10.12 0.56 10.27
CA ASN A 41 -9.34 1.77 10.01
C ASN A 41 -9.89 3.00 10.74
N GLN A 42 -11.20 3.07 10.98
CA GLN A 42 -11.82 4.19 11.67
C GLN A 42 -11.53 4.22 13.18
N TYR A 43 -11.44 3.04 13.81
CA TYR A 43 -11.28 2.93 15.26
C TYR A 43 -9.89 2.45 15.71
N GLY A 44 -9.11 1.87 14.79
CA GLY A 44 -7.80 1.30 15.07
C GLY A 44 -6.67 2.31 14.93
N LEU A 45 -5.62 2.12 15.74
CA LEU A 45 -4.34 2.83 15.59
C LEU A 45 -3.44 2.20 14.52
N LEU A 46 -3.78 0.99 14.07
CA LEU A 46 -3.02 0.19 13.12
C LEU A 46 -3.85 -0.12 11.88
N THR A 47 -3.17 -0.28 10.75
CA THR A 47 -3.76 -0.70 9.49
C THR A 47 -2.92 -1.73 8.78
N ILE A 48 -3.55 -2.48 7.88
CA ILE A 48 -2.90 -3.51 7.08
C ILE A 48 -2.75 -2.95 5.68
N VAL A 49 -1.52 -3.00 5.18
CA VAL A 49 -1.17 -2.47 3.87
C VAL A 49 -0.42 -3.51 3.05
N MET A 50 -0.53 -3.44 1.73
CA MET A 50 0.26 -4.23 0.79
C MET A 50 1.21 -3.31 0.01
N PRO A 51 2.54 -3.53 0.07
CA PRO A 51 3.50 -2.66 -0.60
C PRO A 51 3.52 -2.89 -2.11
N PHE A 52 3.63 -1.80 -2.88
CA PHE A 52 3.82 -1.87 -4.32
C PHE A 52 5.30 -2.06 -4.68
N ARG A 53 5.54 -2.90 -5.69
CA ARG A 53 6.83 -3.08 -6.37
C ARG A 53 6.81 -2.41 -7.75
N PRO A 54 7.93 -1.84 -8.24
CA PRO A 54 7.97 -1.17 -9.54
C PRO A 54 7.89 -2.17 -10.70
N GLY A 55 7.25 -1.76 -11.80
CA GLY A 55 7.14 -2.54 -13.04
C GLY A 55 5.86 -3.39 -13.10
N SER A 56 5.95 -4.49 -13.83
CA SER A 56 4.88 -5.48 -13.97
C SER A 56 5.45 -6.90 -13.93
N LYS A 57 4.62 -7.87 -13.54
CA LYS A 57 4.97 -9.29 -13.51
C LYS A 57 3.76 -10.14 -13.87
N GLN A 58 3.99 -11.24 -14.59
CA GLN A 58 2.94 -12.20 -14.93
C GLN A 58 3.01 -13.40 -13.98
N ALA A 59 2.10 -13.44 -13.01
CA ALA A 59 1.89 -14.60 -12.14
C ALA A 59 0.45 -14.54 -11.56
N PRO A 60 -0.14 -15.66 -11.14
CA PRO A 60 -1.55 -15.69 -10.70
C PRO A 60 -1.82 -14.90 -9.41
N TYR A 61 -0.79 -14.65 -8.61
CA TYR A 61 -0.85 -13.89 -7.35
C TYR A 61 -0.37 -12.43 -7.49
N ILE A 62 -0.18 -11.96 -8.73
CA ILE A 62 0.27 -10.60 -9.01
C ILE A 62 -0.90 -9.76 -9.51
N VAL A 63 -1.07 -8.58 -8.92
CA VAL A 63 -1.97 -7.54 -9.44
C VAL A 63 -1.11 -6.45 -10.05
N ASN A 64 -1.24 -6.21 -11.37
CA ASN A 64 -0.55 -5.13 -12.07
C ASN A 64 -1.43 -3.87 -12.10
N ILE A 65 -0.86 -2.71 -11.77
CA ILE A 65 -1.55 -1.42 -11.72
C ILE A 65 -0.78 -0.42 -12.60
N LYS A 66 -1.50 0.22 -13.52
CA LYS A 66 -0.97 1.34 -14.31
C LYS A 66 -0.93 2.61 -13.47
N ALA A 67 0.15 3.38 -13.57
CA ALA A 67 0.18 4.69 -12.94
C ALA A 67 -0.79 5.65 -13.64
N THR A 68 -1.55 6.40 -12.85
CA THR A 68 -2.47 7.42 -13.34
C THR A 68 -2.41 8.65 -12.45
N ALA A 69 -2.82 9.80 -12.98
CA ALA A 69 -2.96 11.02 -12.17
C ALA A 69 -3.93 10.84 -10.99
N THR A 70 -4.91 9.95 -11.11
CA THR A 70 -5.93 9.69 -10.09
C THR A 70 -5.47 8.77 -8.97
N ASN A 71 -4.58 7.81 -9.25
CA ASN A 71 -4.10 6.87 -8.23
C ASN A 71 -2.80 7.30 -7.56
N GLY A 72 -2.15 8.36 -8.05
CA GLY A 72 -0.98 8.98 -7.43
C GLY A 72 0.28 8.11 -7.45
N LEU A 73 0.33 7.07 -8.28
CA LEU A 73 1.54 6.28 -8.50
C LEU A 73 2.49 7.03 -9.46
N ASP A 74 3.77 7.02 -9.14
CA ASP A 74 4.86 7.62 -9.92
C ASP A 74 5.23 6.82 -11.19
N LYS A 75 4.92 5.53 -11.21
CA LYS A 75 5.13 4.61 -12.34
C LYS A 75 4.28 3.36 -12.21
N ASP A 76 4.16 2.62 -13.30
CA ASP A 76 3.54 1.30 -13.30
C ASP A 76 4.16 0.42 -12.21
N ARG A 77 3.29 -0.24 -11.47
CA ARG A 77 3.64 -1.00 -10.28
C ARG A 77 2.79 -2.25 -10.19
N PHE A 78 3.20 -3.17 -9.34
CA PHE A 78 2.44 -4.37 -9.05
C PHE A 78 2.43 -4.67 -7.55
N ILE A 79 1.39 -5.40 -7.12
CA ILE A 79 1.29 -5.98 -5.78
C ILE A 79 1.57 -7.47 -5.89
N ASP A 80 2.44 -7.98 -5.02
CA ASP A 80 2.69 -9.41 -4.83
C ASP A 80 1.89 -9.89 -3.63
N VAL A 81 0.76 -10.57 -3.89
CA VAL A 81 -0.19 -10.98 -2.84
C VAL A 81 0.25 -12.27 -2.15
N ALA A 82 1.32 -12.92 -2.64
CA ALA A 82 1.94 -14.07 -1.99
C ALA A 82 2.95 -13.66 -0.90
N GLN A 83 3.22 -12.36 -0.72
CA GLN A 83 4.17 -11.81 0.24
C GLN A 83 3.49 -11.38 1.53
#